data_AF-B6VSE5-F1
#
_entry.id   AF-B6VSE5-F1
#
_cell.length_a   1.000
_cell.length_b   1.000
_cell.length_c   1.000
_cell.angle_alpha   90.00
_cell.angle_beta   90.00
_cell.angle_gamma   90.00
#
_symmetry.space_group_name_H-M   'P 1'
#
loop_
_entity.id
_entity.type
_entity.pdbx_description
1 polymer ?
#
loop_
_entity_poly.entity_id
_entity_poly.type
_entity_poly.pdbx_seq_one_letter_code
_entity_poly.pdbx_strand_id
1 'polypeptide(L)'
;MTEQTAIEFVDFCVEQFERVEKIVFFGGEPMLNLKGMEIVCNRFKYYKEEGKIDILPNFVIITNGTILTDRMLAFIKRNISAMTISIDGPKEINDIQRIYKNGKGSYERIAHFIHTIQEKTNVKIQYEATYTQLHIDHNYSHEDISKFMDQTFGIEGVVVNDQELSLQLLLDLWNSIDLEYLKRTELKYLPKDFWLLLHAIVHNTSTNICPVIDQYLAVSTDGTIYACHTINGIKECKLGSIDGYNVYNYPELYKPFDHEIDFRSNEKCEKCWAQRLCGGCTVHRFFNHKINQFEAYPNEDFCKITLLCIEQILLIIASIRKDPQLWSLLIQKMNN
;
A
#
# COMPACT_ATOMS: atom_id res chain seq x y z
N MET A 1 12.00 1.31 -17.23
CA MET A 1 13.30 1.91 -16.83
C MET A 1 14.38 1.30 -17.70
N THR A 2 15.29 2.11 -18.25
CA THR A 2 16.43 1.58 -19.01
C THR A 2 17.45 0.90 -18.09
N GLU A 3 18.40 0.17 -18.64
CA GLU A 3 19.50 -0.43 -17.85
C GLU A 3 20.34 0.63 -17.16
N GLN A 4 20.62 1.74 -17.86
CA GLN A 4 21.37 2.87 -17.33
C GLN A 4 20.63 3.55 -16.18
N THR A 5 19.33 3.84 -16.36
CA THR A 5 18.50 4.43 -15.31
C THR A 5 18.36 3.52 -14.09
N ALA A 6 18.38 2.19 -14.28
CA ALA A 6 18.37 1.23 -13.16
C ALA A 6 19.68 1.23 -12.37
N ILE A 7 20.81 1.47 -13.04
CA ILE A 7 22.11 1.67 -12.39
C ILE A 7 22.11 2.98 -11.60
N GLU A 8 21.72 4.08 -12.25
CA GLU A 8 21.65 5.42 -11.64
C GLU A 8 20.70 5.45 -10.44
N PHE A 9 19.61 4.69 -10.48
CA PHE A 9 18.67 4.59 -9.36
C PHE A 9 19.35 4.03 -8.10
N VAL A 10 20.12 2.95 -8.23
CA VAL A 10 20.82 2.36 -7.09
C VAL A 10 21.93 3.27 -6.59
N ASP A 11 22.64 3.95 -7.51
CA ASP A 11 23.68 4.92 -7.16
C ASP A 11 23.10 6.09 -6.36
N PHE A 12 22.03 6.70 -6.87
CA PHE A 12 21.27 7.72 -6.17
C PHE A 12 20.83 7.25 -4.78
N CYS A 13 20.29 6.03 -4.66
CA CYS A 13 19.86 5.49 -3.37
C CYS A 13 21.00 5.38 -2.35
N VAL A 14 22.18 4.91 -2.77
CA VAL A 14 23.34 4.72 -1.87
C VAL A 14 24.03 6.06 -1.56
N GLU A 15 23.99 7.02 -2.47
CA GLU A 15 24.60 8.33 -2.27
C GLU A 15 23.74 9.26 -1.41
N GLN A 16 22.42 9.21 -1.54
CA GLN A 16 21.52 10.16 -0.87
C GLN A 16 20.95 9.65 0.46
N PHE A 17 20.92 8.34 0.69
CA PHE A 17 20.31 7.77 1.89
C PHE A 17 21.31 6.93 2.68
N GLU A 18 21.38 7.18 3.99
CA GLU A 18 22.18 6.35 4.90
C GLU A 18 21.72 4.89 4.88
N ARG A 19 20.41 4.66 4.70
CA ARG A 19 19.83 3.32 4.74
C ARG A 19 18.61 3.20 3.84
N VAL A 20 18.57 2.14 3.05
CA VAL A 20 17.41 1.75 2.25
C VAL A 20 16.88 0.41 2.73
N GLU A 21 15.75 0.41 3.44
CA GLU A 21 15.16 -0.79 4.02
C GLU A 21 14.44 -1.66 3.00
N LYS A 22 13.83 -1.03 1.98
CA LYS A 22 12.92 -1.69 1.06
C LYS A 22 12.96 -1.04 -0.31
N ILE A 23 13.00 -1.89 -1.34
CA ILE A 23 12.79 -1.50 -2.73
C ILE A 23 11.52 -2.20 -3.20
N VAL A 24 10.54 -1.42 -3.66
CA VAL A 24 9.29 -1.94 -4.20
C VAL A 24 9.33 -1.78 -5.72
N PHE A 25 9.41 -2.90 -6.43
CA PHE A 25 9.22 -2.90 -7.88
C PHE A 25 7.74 -2.70 -8.19
N PHE A 26 7.44 -1.55 -8.78
CA PHE A 26 6.09 -1.06 -9.04
C PHE A 26 5.97 -0.55 -10.49
N GLY A 27 4.77 -0.12 -10.89
CA GLY A 27 4.47 0.47 -12.19
C GLY A 27 3.18 -0.11 -12.76
N GLY A 28 3.07 -0.17 -14.09
CA GLY A 28 1.97 -0.88 -14.75
C GLY A 28 2.07 -2.40 -14.56
N GLU A 29 3.16 -3.00 -15.06
CA GLU A 29 3.51 -4.39 -14.77
C GLU A 29 5.05 -4.53 -14.71
N PRO A 30 5.66 -4.61 -13.52
CA PRO A 30 7.12 -4.63 -13.38
C PRO A 30 7.77 -5.86 -14.03
N MET A 31 7.04 -6.98 -14.13
CA MET A 31 7.55 -8.21 -14.74
C MET A 31 7.85 -8.09 -16.24
N LEU A 32 7.34 -7.05 -16.91
CA LEU A 32 7.70 -6.74 -18.30
C LEU A 32 9.18 -6.36 -18.45
N ASN A 33 9.83 -5.92 -17.38
CA ASN A 33 11.23 -5.49 -17.38
C ASN A 33 12.07 -6.23 -16.32
N LEU A 34 12.07 -7.57 -16.40
CA LEU A 34 12.88 -8.41 -15.52
C LEU A 34 14.36 -8.00 -15.48
N LYS A 35 14.93 -7.62 -16.63
CA LYS A 35 16.33 -7.21 -16.73
C LYS A 35 16.64 -6.00 -15.85
N GLY A 36 15.76 -4.99 -15.83
CA GLY A 36 15.91 -3.83 -14.95
C GLY A 36 15.89 -4.22 -13.47
N MET A 37 14.98 -5.10 -13.07
CA MET A 37 14.92 -5.58 -11.67
C MET A 37 16.17 -6.39 -11.28
N GLU A 38 16.67 -7.24 -12.18
CA GLU A 38 17.93 -7.98 -11.98
C GLU A 38 19.12 -7.02 -11.77
N ILE A 39 19.22 -5.95 -12.57
CA ILE A 39 20.27 -4.93 -12.42
C ILE A 39 20.19 -4.26 -11.06
N VAL A 40 19.00 -3.83 -10.63
CA VAL A 40 18.79 -3.19 -9.32
C VAL A 40 19.24 -4.13 -8.19
N CYS A 41 18.74 -5.36 -8.17
CA CYS A 41 19.09 -6.32 -7.12
C CYS A 41 20.60 -6.63 -7.10
N ASN A 42 21.20 -6.87 -8.27
CA ASN A 42 22.63 -7.20 -8.37
C ASN A 42 23.52 -6.03 -7.94
N ARG A 43 23.13 -4.79 -8.27
CA ARG A 43 23.93 -3.61 -7.90
C ARG A 43 23.87 -3.31 -6.40
N PHE A 44 22.72 -3.47 -5.76
CA PHE A 44 22.64 -3.42 -4.29
C PHE A 44 23.48 -4.53 -3.63
N LYS A 45 23.46 -5.75 -4.16
CA LYS A 45 24.31 -6.84 -3.66
C LYS A 45 25.80 -6.52 -3.79
N TYR A 46 26.20 -5.99 -4.94
CA TYR A 46 27.57 -5.51 -5.16
C TYR A 46 27.97 -4.44 -4.12
N TYR A 47 27.13 -3.44 -3.88
CA TYR A 47 27.42 -2.42 -2.85
C TYR A 47 27.42 -2.96 -1.43
N LYS A 48 26.65 -4.01 -1.16
CA LYS A 48 26.71 -4.73 0.12
C LYS A 48 28.03 -5.48 0.28
N GLU A 49 28.52 -6.12 -0.78
CA GLU A 49 29.82 -6.84 -0.81
C GLU A 49 31.00 -5.87 -0.67
N GLU A 50 30.94 -4.71 -1.31
CA GLU A 50 31.95 -3.63 -1.22
C GLU A 50 31.90 -2.85 0.11
N GLY A 51 30.97 -3.17 1.01
CA GLY A 51 30.82 -2.49 2.29
C GLY A 51 30.33 -1.04 2.20
N LYS A 52 29.70 -0.64 1.09
CA LYS A 52 29.09 0.70 0.93
C LYS A 52 27.72 0.82 1.60
N ILE A 53 27.07 -0.32 1.88
CA ILE A 53 25.80 -0.36 2.62
C ILE A 53 25.84 -1.44 3.70
N ASP A 54 25.22 -1.14 4.85
CA ASP A 54 25.19 -2.04 6.00
C ASP A 54 24.12 -3.13 5.91
N ILE A 55 23.08 -2.92 5.11
CA ILE A 55 22.01 -3.89 4.92
C ILE A 55 21.66 -4.02 3.44
N LEU A 56 21.20 -5.20 3.04
CA LEU A 56 20.57 -5.38 1.74
C LEU A 56 19.09 -5.01 1.86
N PRO A 57 18.53 -4.16 0.97
CA PRO A 57 17.11 -3.86 1.00
C PRO A 57 16.24 -5.10 0.83
N ASN A 58 15.07 -5.09 1.46
CA ASN A 58 14.01 -6.04 1.13
C ASN A 58 13.44 -5.71 -0.25
N PHE A 59 13.60 -6.62 -1.21
CA PHE A 59 13.01 -6.45 -2.53
C PHE A 59 11.59 -7.03 -2.55
N VAL A 60 10.63 -6.17 -2.86
CA VAL A 60 9.20 -6.50 -2.92
C VAL A 60 8.70 -6.23 -4.34
N ILE A 61 7.75 -7.03 -4.82
CA ILE A 61 7.09 -6.79 -6.11
C ILE A 61 5.60 -6.60 -5.91
N ILE A 62 5.02 -5.62 -6.60
CA ILE A 62 3.57 -5.55 -6.81
C ILE A 62 3.30 -5.85 -8.28
N THR A 63 2.52 -6.90 -8.55
CA THR A 63 2.30 -7.41 -9.92
C THR A 63 0.84 -7.79 -10.14
N ASN A 64 0.39 -7.70 -11.39
CA ASN A 64 -0.91 -8.22 -11.79
C ASN A 64 -0.92 -9.74 -11.95
N GLY A 65 0.20 -10.44 -11.73
CA GLY A 65 0.26 -11.91 -11.73
C GLY A 65 0.08 -12.58 -13.10
N THR A 66 0.08 -11.83 -14.20
CA THR A 66 -0.22 -12.42 -15.53
C THR A 66 1.00 -13.00 -16.24
N ILE A 67 2.22 -12.64 -15.82
CA ILE A 67 3.48 -13.05 -16.44
C ILE A 67 4.21 -13.98 -15.48
N LEU A 68 4.52 -15.20 -15.94
CA LEU A 68 5.32 -16.17 -15.20
C LEU A 68 6.11 -17.03 -16.19
N THR A 69 7.43 -17.01 -16.04
CA THR A 69 8.39 -17.82 -16.79
C THR A 69 9.38 -18.44 -15.81
N ASP A 70 10.10 -19.49 -16.23
CA ASP A 70 11.10 -20.14 -15.37
C ASP A 70 12.20 -19.18 -14.91
N ARG A 71 12.61 -18.25 -15.78
CA ARG A 71 13.59 -17.21 -15.43
C ARG A 71 13.04 -16.28 -14.35
N MET A 72 11.78 -15.88 -14.45
CA MET A 72 11.13 -15.04 -13.43
C MET A 72 10.97 -15.78 -12.11
N LEU A 73 10.57 -17.05 -12.15
CA LEU A 73 10.46 -17.87 -10.95
C LEU A 73 11.83 -18.01 -10.25
N ALA A 74 12.89 -18.23 -11.03
CA ALA A 74 14.26 -18.27 -10.50
C ALA A 74 14.69 -16.91 -9.91
N PHE A 75 14.32 -15.81 -10.55
CA PHE A 75 14.58 -14.46 -10.04
C PHE A 75 13.85 -14.20 -8.72
N ILE A 76 12.55 -14.49 -8.66
CA ILE A 76 11.70 -14.34 -7.46
C ILE A 76 12.31 -15.12 -6.30
N LYS A 77 12.60 -16.40 -6.51
CA LYS A 77 13.18 -17.28 -5.48
C LYS A 77 14.51 -16.78 -4.90
N ARG A 78 15.31 -16.06 -5.69
CA ARG A 78 16.66 -15.61 -5.31
C ARG A 78 16.71 -14.22 -4.70
N ASN A 79 15.72 -13.38 -4.98
CA ASN A 79 15.83 -11.95 -4.69
C ASN A 79 14.65 -11.37 -3.92
N ILE A 80 13.45 -11.92 -4.08
CA ILE A 80 12.22 -11.26 -3.63
C ILE A 80 11.80 -11.82 -2.28
N SER A 81 11.52 -10.94 -1.32
CA SER A 81 11.12 -11.33 0.04
C SER A 81 9.61 -11.40 0.22
N ALA A 82 8.87 -10.54 -0.49
CA ALA A 82 7.40 -10.53 -0.46
C ALA A 82 6.81 -10.03 -1.78
N MET A 83 5.55 -10.38 -2.03
CA MET A 83 4.82 -9.95 -3.21
C MET A 83 3.39 -9.55 -2.87
N THR A 84 2.90 -8.48 -3.49
CA THR A 84 1.49 -8.14 -3.55
C THR A 84 0.96 -8.49 -4.94
N ILE A 85 -0.11 -9.27 -5.00
CA ILE A 85 -0.74 -9.70 -6.24
C ILE A 85 -2.08 -9.01 -6.37
N SER A 86 -2.28 -8.34 -7.51
CA SER A 86 -3.54 -7.65 -7.79
C SER A 86 -4.58 -8.66 -8.26
N ILE A 87 -5.61 -8.91 -7.45
CA ILE A 87 -6.72 -9.83 -7.73
C ILE A 87 -7.96 -9.31 -6.99
N ASP A 88 -9.07 -9.13 -7.71
CA ASP A 88 -10.21 -8.36 -7.16
C ASP A 88 -11.30 -9.24 -6.54
N GLY A 89 -11.18 -10.56 -6.62
CA GLY A 89 -12.15 -11.48 -6.06
C GLY A 89 -12.41 -12.70 -6.93
N PRO A 90 -13.63 -13.25 -6.85
CA PRO A 90 -14.09 -14.32 -7.73
C PRO A 90 -13.92 -13.99 -9.21
N LYS A 91 -13.84 -15.05 -10.02
CA LYS A 91 -13.58 -14.98 -11.45
C LYS A 91 -14.50 -13.98 -12.16
N GLU A 92 -15.79 -14.03 -11.87
CA GLU A 92 -16.84 -13.20 -12.45
C GLU A 92 -16.63 -11.70 -12.22
N ILE A 93 -16.02 -11.30 -11.11
CA ILE A 93 -15.69 -9.90 -10.80
C ILE A 93 -14.33 -9.54 -11.37
N ASN A 94 -13.34 -10.39 -11.13
CA ASN A 94 -11.97 -10.16 -11.56
C ASN A 94 -11.87 -10.08 -13.10
N ASP A 95 -12.56 -10.95 -13.83
CA ASP A 95 -12.47 -11.01 -15.29
C ASP A 95 -13.20 -9.85 -16.00
N ILE A 96 -14.06 -9.10 -15.29
CA ILE A 96 -14.66 -7.86 -15.80
C ILE A 96 -13.71 -6.67 -15.58
N GLN A 97 -13.06 -6.59 -14.42
CA GLN A 97 -12.19 -5.45 -14.09
C GLN A 97 -10.78 -5.59 -14.65
N ARG A 98 -10.21 -6.80 -14.60
CA ARG A 98 -8.83 -7.09 -15.00
C ARG A 98 -8.81 -7.81 -16.34
N ILE A 99 -9.17 -7.08 -17.38
CA ILE A 99 -9.16 -7.57 -18.77
C ILE A 99 -7.79 -7.37 -19.44
N TYR A 100 -7.40 -8.35 -20.24
CA TYR A 100 -6.35 -8.17 -21.23
C TYR A 100 -6.81 -7.22 -22.35
N LYS A 101 -5.86 -6.69 -23.12
CA LYS A 101 -6.15 -5.85 -24.31
C LYS A 101 -7.06 -6.54 -25.35
N ASN A 102 -7.14 -7.87 -25.33
CA ASN A 102 -8.00 -8.66 -26.21
C ASN A 102 -9.41 -8.91 -25.63
N GLY A 103 -9.74 -8.29 -24.50
CA GLY A 103 -11.05 -8.40 -23.82
C GLY A 103 -11.23 -9.67 -22.99
N LYS A 104 -10.23 -10.57 -22.91
CA LYS A 104 -10.31 -11.75 -22.05
C LYS A 104 -9.98 -11.41 -20.60
N GLY A 105 -10.65 -12.06 -19.66
CA GLY A 105 -10.32 -12.00 -18.25
C GLY A 105 -8.97 -12.64 -17.91
N SER A 106 -8.42 -12.27 -16.76
CA SER A 106 -7.07 -12.65 -16.30
C SER A 106 -7.04 -13.62 -15.12
N TYR A 107 -8.19 -13.94 -14.50
CA TYR A 107 -8.29 -14.68 -13.24
C TYR A 107 -7.50 -15.99 -13.25
N GLU A 108 -7.69 -16.85 -14.27
CA GLU A 108 -7.01 -18.15 -14.33
C GLU A 108 -5.49 -18.02 -14.32
N ARG A 109 -4.98 -16.99 -15.00
CA ARG A 109 -3.54 -16.74 -15.08
C ARG A 109 -3.00 -16.29 -13.73
N ILE A 110 -3.74 -15.43 -13.03
CA ILE A 110 -3.41 -14.93 -11.70
C ILE A 110 -3.47 -16.05 -10.67
N ALA A 111 -4.52 -16.87 -10.68
CA ALA A 111 -4.65 -18.03 -9.80
C ALA A 111 -3.49 -19.03 -10.01
N HIS A 112 -3.16 -19.33 -11.27
CA HIS A 112 -2.00 -20.16 -11.58
C HIS A 112 -0.69 -19.56 -11.08
N PHE A 113 -0.52 -18.23 -11.19
CA PHE A 113 0.63 -17.53 -10.66
C PHE A 113 0.74 -17.70 -9.14
N ILE A 114 -0.34 -17.41 -8.41
CA ILE A 114 -0.39 -17.51 -6.94
C ILE A 114 0.01 -18.92 -6.51
N HIS A 115 -0.65 -19.96 -7.04
CA HIS A 115 -0.35 -21.34 -6.69
C HIS A 115 1.09 -21.74 -7.02
N THR A 116 1.61 -21.33 -8.18
CA THR A 116 2.99 -21.65 -8.55
C THR A 116 4.00 -21.02 -7.60
N ILE A 117 3.79 -19.76 -7.18
CA ILE A 117 4.68 -19.10 -6.21
C ILE A 117 4.60 -19.79 -4.84
N GLN A 118 3.41 -20.16 -4.38
CA GLN A 118 3.22 -20.90 -3.12
C GLN A 118 3.87 -22.28 -3.13
N GLU A 119 3.78 -23.00 -4.25
CA GLU A 119 4.35 -24.35 -4.38
C GLU A 119 5.87 -24.36 -4.54
N LYS A 120 6.43 -23.35 -5.24
CA LYS A 120 7.84 -23.38 -5.69
C LYS A 120 8.76 -22.45 -4.91
N THR A 121 8.21 -21.59 -4.05
CA THR A 121 8.95 -20.57 -3.32
C THR A 121 8.43 -20.44 -1.88
N ASN A 122 9.23 -19.78 -1.03
CA ASN A 122 8.82 -19.39 0.32
C ASN A 122 8.46 -17.90 0.40
N VAL A 123 8.21 -17.25 -0.74
CA VAL A 123 7.93 -15.81 -0.79
C VAL A 123 6.56 -15.55 -0.20
N LYS A 124 6.48 -14.60 0.75
CA LYS A 124 5.20 -14.20 1.33
C LYS A 124 4.35 -13.51 0.27
N ILE A 125 3.14 -14.03 0.06
CA ILE A 125 2.16 -13.45 -0.86
C ILE A 125 1.09 -12.71 -0.05
N GLN A 126 0.73 -11.53 -0.55
CA GLN A 126 -0.45 -10.80 -0.13
C GLN A 126 -1.27 -10.41 -1.36
N TYR A 127 -2.56 -10.16 -1.17
CA TYR A 127 -3.39 -9.61 -2.23
C TYR A 127 -3.70 -8.12 -2.02
N GLU A 128 -3.95 -7.43 -3.13
CA GLU A 128 -4.63 -6.13 -3.14
C GLU A 128 -5.79 -6.21 -4.13
N ALA A 129 -7.00 -6.02 -3.60
CA ALA A 129 -8.24 -6.02 -4.38
C ALA A 129 -8.77 -4.59 -4.51
N THR A 130 -9.10 -4.16 -5.72
CA THR A 130 -9.77 -2.89 -5.97
C THR A 130 -11.27 -3.10 -5.95
N TYR A 131 -11.94 -2.56 -4.93
CA TYR A 131 -13.39 -2.66 -4.74
C TYR A 131 -14.10 -1.51 -5.44
N THR A 132 -15.06 -1.84 -6.29
CA THR A 132 -15.73 -0.92 -7.23
C THR A 132 -17.25 -1.09 -7.17
N GLN A 133 -17.99 -0.24 -7.89
CA GLN A 133 -19.44 -0.34 -8.02
C GLN A 133 -19.89 -1.73 -8.53
N LEU A 134 -19.08 -2.37 -9.38
CA LEU A 134 -19.34 -3.72 -9.87
C LEU A 134 -19.53 -4.74 -8.73
N HIS A 135 -18.75 -4.62 -7.65
CA HIS A 135 -18.87 -5.54 -6.52
C HIS A 135 -20.20 -5.36 -5.82
N ILE A 136 -20.61 -4.11 -5.62
CA ILE A 136 -21.89 -3.73 -5.01
C ILE A 136 -23.05 -4.25 -5.86
N ASP A 137 -22.99 -4.04 -7.18
CA ASP A 137 -24.03 -4.47 -8.13
C ASP A 137 -24.18 -5.99 -8.17
N HIS A 138 -23.11 -6.72 -7.87
CA HIS A 138 -23.09 -8.18 -7.76
C HIS A 138 -23.27 -8.69 -6.31
N ASN A 139 -23.55 -7.81 -5.35
CA ASN A 139 -23.75 -8.12 -3.93
C ASN A 139 -22.54 -8.77 -3.23
N TYR A 140 -21.31 -8.42 -3.63
CA TYR A 140 -20.11 -8.74 -2.87
C TYR A 140 -19.79 -7.64 -1.88
N SER A 141 -19.58 -7.99 -0.62
CA SER A 141 -19.00 -7.09 0.39
C SER A 141 -17.49 -7.24 0.48
N HIS A 142 -16.82 -6.33 1.21
CA HIS A 142 -15.40 -6.47 1.57
C HIS A 142 -15.10 -7.77 2.33
N GLU A 143 -16.04 -8.22 3.18
CA GLU A 143 -15.92 -9.50 3.90
C GLU A 143 -15.92 -10.67 2.91
N ASP A 144 -16.77 -10.65 1.88
CA ASP A 144 -16.85 -11.73 0.89
C ASP A 144 -15.58 -11.84 0.07
N ILE A 145 -15.01 -10.70 -0.35
CA ILE A 145 -13.72 -10.70 -1.07
C ILE A 145 -12.60 -11.23 -0.17
N SER A 146 -12.55 -10.78 1.09
CA SER A 146 -11.52 -11.25 2.04
C SER A 146 -11.63 -12.75 2.32
N LYS A 147 -12.86 -13.26 2.53
CA LYS A 147 -13.14 -14.69 2.70
C LYS A 147 -12.76 -15.48 1.47
N PHE A 148 -13.08 -14.99 0.28
CA PHE A 148 -12.75 -15.67 -0.96
C PHE A 148 -11.23 -15.85 -1.11
N MET A 149 -10.44 -14.81 -0.83
CA MET A 149 -8.97 -14.90 -0.92
C MET A 149 -8.38 -15.89 0.09
N ASP A 150 -8.87 -15.86 1.32
CA ASP A 150 -8.46 -16.77 2.38
C ASP A 150 -8.82 -18.23 2.05
N GLN A 151 -10.04 -18.50 1.60
CA GLN A 151 -10.50 -19.86 1.31
C GLN A 151 -9.90 -20.43 0.03
N THR A 152 -9.68 -19.59 -0.99
CA THR A 152 -9.21 -20.04 -2.30
C THR A 152 -7.69 -20.15 -2.36
N PHE A 153 -7.01 -19.17 -1.77
CA PHE A 153 -5.55 -19.04 -1.88
C PHE A 153 -4.83 -19.10 -0.53
N GLY A 154 -5.51 -18.96 0.61
CA GLY A 154 -4.86 -18.94 1.92
C GLY A 154 -3.95 -17.72 2.10
N ILE A 155 -4.30 -16.57 1.49
CA ILE A 155 -3.51 -15.34 1.55
C ILE A 155 -4.30 -14.20 2.20
N GLU A 156 -3.57 -13.36 2.94
CA GLU A 156 -4.09 -12.14 3.55
C GLU A 156 -3.80 -10.93 2.66
N GLY A 157 -4.54 -9.84 2.83
CA GLY A 157 -4.38 -8.67 1.98
C GLY A 157 -5.32 -7.54 2.35
N VAL A 158 -5.48 -6.61 1.42
CA VAL A 158 -6.32 -5.42 1.59
C VAL A 158 -7.33 -5.31 0.46
N VAL A 159 -8.54 -4.90 0.82
CA VAL A 159 -9.59 -4.51 -0.11
C VAL A 159 -9.67 -2.98 -0.07
N VAL A 160 -9.37 -2.33 -1.19
CA VAL A 160 -9.25 -0.88 -1.30
C VAL A 160 -10.37 -0.35 -2.17
N ASN A 161 -11.14 0.61 -1.66
CA ASN A 161 -12.18 1.26 -2.46
C ASN A 161 -11.57 2.08 -3.59
N ASP A 162 -12.14 1.93 -4.77
CA ASP A 162 -11.86 2.81 -5.90
C ASP A 162 -12.21 4.27 -5.57
N GLN A 163 -11.48 5.21 -6.16
CA GLN A 163 -11.63 6.63 -5.86
C GLN A 163 -12.97 7.20 -6.35
N GLU A 164 -13.63 6.54 -7.30
CA GLU A 164 -14.96 6.94 -7.79
C GLU A 164 -16.08 6.57 -6.81
N LEU A 165 -15.82 5.68 -5.86
CA LEU A 165 -16.80 5.30 -4.86
C LEU A 165 -17.03 6.40 -3.83
N SER A 166 -18.27 6.51 -3.35
CA SER A 166 -18.64 7.45 -2.30
C SER A 166 -17.83 7.19 -1.03
N LEU A 167 -17.26 8.25 -0.43
CA LEU A 167 -16.61 8.18 0.87
C LEU A 167 -17.54 7.63 1.96
N GLN A 168 -18.85 7.79 1.79
CA GLN A 168 -19.85 7.24 2.70
C GLN A 168 -19.75 5.71 2.83
N LEU A 169 -19.31 5.00 1.78
CA LEU A 169 -19.12 3.55 1.81
C LEU A 169 -18.05 3.11 2.82
N LEU A 170 -17.07 3.97 3.13
CA LEU A 170 -16.11 3.70 4.21
C LEU A 170 -16.83 3.65 5.56
N LEU A 171 -17.73 4.61 5.82
CA LEU A 171 -18.48 4.64 7.07
C LEU A 171 -19.51 3.50 7.13
N ASP A 172 -20.16 3.18 6.00
CA ASP A 172 -21.12 2.09 5.92
C ASP A 172 -20.47 0.73 6.20
N LEU A 173 -19.23 0.53 5.74
CA LEU A 173 -18.42 -0.63 6.10
C LEU A 173 -18.25 -0.75 7.63
N TRP A 174 -17.86 0.33 8.30
CA TRP A 174 -17.71 0.31 9.77
C TRP A 174 -19.04 0.12 10.50
N ASN A 175 -20.11 0.75 10.03
CA ASN A 175 -21.44 0.60 10.60
C ASN A 175 -21.99 -0.82 10.45
N SER A 176 -21.52 -1.60 9.47
CA SER A 176 -21.91 -3.00 9.27
C SER A 176 -21.27 -3.98 10.27
N ILE A 177 -20.26 -3.54 11.02
CA ILE A 177 -19.52 -4.39 11.97
C ILE A 177 -20.21 -4.33 13.34
N ASP A 178 -21.02 -5.34 13.63
CA ASP A 178 -21.69 -5.53 14.92
C ASP A 178 -21.13 -6.71 15.73
N LEU A 179 -21.70 -6.98 16.91
CA LEU A 179 -21.28 -8.10 17.76
C LEU A 179 -21.46 -9.46 17.10
N GLU A 180 -22.47 -9.62 16.23
CA GLU A 180 -22.71 -10.88 15.52
C GLU A 180 -21.63 -11.11 14.47
N TYR A 181 -21.30 -10.08 13.68
CA TYR A 181 -20.18 -10.07 12.74
C TYR A 181 -18.89 -10.45 13.45
N LEU A 182 -18.57 -9.81 14.58
CA LEU A 182 -17.32 -10.03 15.31
C LEU A 182 -17.19 -11.49 15.80
N LYS A 183 -18.30 -12.07 16.27
CA LYS A 183 -18.36 -13.47 16.71
C LYS A 183 -18.26 -14.44 15.55
N ARG A 184 -19.04 -14.23 14.49
CA ARG A 184 -19.08 -15.10 13.32
C ARG A 184 -17.74 -15.13 12.59
N THR A 185 -17.05 -14.00 12.50
CA THR A 185 -15.76 -13.88 11.81
C THR A 185 -14.56 -14.18 12.70
N GLU A 186 -14.77 -14.39 14.00
CA GLU A 186 -13.70 -14.54 14.98
C GLU A 186 -12.65 -13.42 14.86
N LEU A 187 -13.10 -12.18 14.63
CA LEU A 187 -12.26 -10.99 14.41
C LEU A 187 -11.31 -11.07 13.20
N LYS A 188 -11.45 -12.05 12.30
CA LYS A 188 -10.48 -12.32 11.23
C LYS A 188 -10.47 -11.26 10.13
N TYR A 189 -11.64 -10.74 9.74
CA TYR A 189 -11.80 -9.87 8.57
C TYR A 189 -11.95 -8.39 8.92
N LEU A 190 -11.49 -7.99 10.11
CA LEU A 190 -11.51 -6.59 10.50
C LEU A 190 -10.56 -5.76 9.63
N PRO A 191 -10.97 -4.57 9.14
CA PRO A 191 -10.11 -3.71 8.35
C PRO A 191 -8.84 -3.31 9.12
N LYS A 192 -7.75 -3.07 8.38
CA LYS A 192 -6.43 -2.77 8.95
C LYS A 192 -6.44 -1.58 9.92
N ASP A 193 -7.27 -0.58 9.67
CA ASP A 193 -7.41 0.60 10.54
C ASP A 193 -7.84 0.23 11.95
N PHE A 194 -8.66 -0.82 12.15
CA PHE A 194 -9.00 -1.31 13.49
C PHE A 194 -7.74 -1.68 14.28
N TRP A 195 -6.87 -2.48 13.67
CA TRP A 195 -5.64 -2.95 14.30
C TRP A 195 -4.63 -1.82 14.55
N LEU A 196 -4.53 -0.87 13.61
CA LEU A 196 -3.68 0.31 13.77
C LEU A 196 -4.13 1.19 14.95
N LEU A 197 -5.43 1.44 15.07
CA LEU A 197 -5.98 2.23 16.18
C LEU A 197 -5.86 1.49 17.51
N LEU A 198 -6.16 0.20 17.53
CA LEU A 198 -6.00 -0.63 18.72
C LEU A 198 -4.55 -0.61 19.21
N HIS A 199 -3.57 -0.78 18.32
CA HIS A 199 -2.16 -0.69 18.65
C HIS A 199 -1.81 0.70 19.24
N ALA A 200 -2.25 1.78 18.59
CA ALA A 200 -2.00 3.14 19.07
C ALA A 200 -2.55 3.37 20.49
N ILE A 201 -3.75 2.86 20.78
CA ILE A 201 -4.38 2.96 22.09
C ILE A 201 -3.63 2.13 23.14
N VAL A 202 -3.32 0.86 22.83
CA VAL A 202 -2.68 -0.07 23.78
C VAL A 202 -1.26 0.36 24.14
N HIS A 203 -0.50 0.86 23.16
CA HIS A 203 0.89 1.26 23.36
C HIS A 203 1.07 2.75 23.63
N ASN A 204 -0.02 3.53 23.71
CA ASN A 204 0.01 4.98 23.83
C ASN A 204 0.91 5.66 22.78
N THR A 205 0.87 5.15 21.55
CA THR A 205 1.59 5.73 20.39
C THR A 205 0.63 6.57 19.54
N SER A 206 1.14 7.22 18.48
CA SER A 206 0.30 7.87 17.48
C SER A 206 0.18 7.00 16.24
N THR A 207 -0.93 7.08 15.52
CA THR A 207 -0.93 6.71 14.11
C THR A 207 -0.23 7.81 13.30
N ASN A 208 0.42 7.40 12.21
CA ASN A 208 1.13 8.31 11.32
C ASN A 208 0.39 8.43 9.99
N ILE A 209 0.46 9.61 9.39
CA ILE A 209 0.11 9.78 7.98
C ILE A 209 1.26 9.27 7.11
N CYS A 210 0.97 8.89 5.86
CA CYS A 210 1.97 8.39 4.91
C CYS A 210 3.12 9.41 4.74
N PRO A 211 4.36 9.08 5.14
CA PRO A 211 5.49 10.01 5.15
C PRO A 211 6.12 10.10 3.75
N VAL A 212 5.34 10.58 2.77
CA VAL A 212 5.83 10.82 1.41
C VAL A 212 7.02 11.80 1.46
N ILE A 213 8.02 11.56 0.62
CA ILE A 213 9.31 12.28 0.50
C ILE A 213 10.28 12.03 1.67
N ASP A 214 9.79 11.87 2.90
CA ASP A 214 10.62 11.58 4.07
C ASP A 214 11.09 10.11 4.09
N GLN A 215 10.16 9.15 4.18
CA GLN A 215 10.50 7.72 4.25
C GLN A 215 10.08 6.93 3.01
N TYR A 216 9.34 7.56 2.10
CA TYR A 216 8.79 6.93 0.91
C TYR A 216 8.87 7.88 -0.28
N LEU A 217 9.45 7.44 -1.39
CA LEU A 217 9.46 8.18 -2.65
C LEU A 217 9.19 7.24 -3.81
N ALA A 218 8.77 7.81 -4.94
CA ALA A 218 8.59 7.07 -6.20
C ALA A 218 9.57 7.59 -7.26
N VAL A 219 10.22 6.68 -7.98
CA VAL A 219 11.07 6.99 -9.14
C VAL A 219 10.42 6.44 -10.40
N SER A 220 10.18 7.31 -11.38
CA SER A 220 9.61 6.95 -12.66
C SER A 220 10.62 6.24 -13.56
N THR A 221 10.15 5.67 -14.67
CA THR A 221 11.00 4.89 -15.58
C THR A 221 12.09 5.68 -16.28
N ASP A 222 11.98 7.02 -16.30
CA ASP A 222 12.93 7.96 -16.87
C ASP A 222 13.86 8.60 -15.81
N GLY A 223 13.77 8.18 -14.55
CA GLY A 223 14.57 8.73 -13.45
C GLY A 223 13.93 9.90 -12.71
N THR A 224 12.77 10.40 -13.15
CA THR A 224 12.06 11.48 -12.46
C THR A 224 11.59 11.05 -11.07
N ILE A 225 11.81 11.88 -10.06
CA ILE A 225 11.40 11.66 -8.67
C ILE A 225 10.04 12.29 -8.40
N TYR A 226 9.19 11.56 -7.67
CA TYR A 226 7.86 11.96 -7.22
C TYR A 226 7.65 11.60 -5.74
N ALA A 227 6.80 12.35 -5.05
CA ALA A 227 6.46 12.08 -3.65
C ALA A 227 5.77 10.72 -3.45
N CYS A 228 4.94 10.34 -4.41
CA CYS A 228 4.13 9.13 -4.36
C CYS A 228 3.90 8.60 -5.78
N HIS A 229 3.68 7.29 -5.90
CA HIS A 229 3.38 6.65 -7.18
C HIS A 229 2.03 7.12 -7.76
N THR A 230 1.07 7.53 -6.92
CA THR A 230 -0.28 7.95 -7.35
C THR A 230 -0.29 9.29 -8.09
N ILE A 231 0.74 10.13 -7.90
CA ILE A 231 0.91 11.42 -8.58
C ILE A 231 2.03 11.37 -9.63
N ASN A 232 2.56 10.18 -9.91
CA ASN A 232 3.55 9.98 -10.96
C ASN A 232 2.97 10.39 -12.32
N GLY A 233 3.77 11.08 -13.12
CA GLY A 233 3.38 11.60 -14.43
C GLY A 233 2.74 13.00 -14.40
N ILE A 234 2.36 13.52 -13.22
CA ILE A 234 1.86 14.89 -13.09
C ILE A 234 3.05 15.86 -13.14
N LYS A 235 3.09 16.75 -14.14
CA LYS A 235 4.27 17.59 -14.42
C LYS A 235 4.62 18.52 -13.26
N GLU A 236 3.61 19.05 -12.57
CA GLU A 236 3.76 19.98 -11.44
C GLU A 236 4.34 19.29 -10.19
N CYS A 237 4.23 17.96 -10.11
CA CYS A 237 4.66 17.18 -8.94
C CYS A 237 6.09 16.63 -9.05
N LYS A 238 6.86 17.03 -10.06
CA LYS A 238 8.23 16.58 -10.25
C LYS A 238 9.15 17.13 -9.18
N LEU A 239 9.91 16.26 -8.54
CA LEU A 239 10.89 16.59 -7.50
C LEU A 239 12.34 16.49 -8.00
N GLY A 240 12.51 16.60 -9.33
CA GLY A 240 13.79 16.48 -10.01
C GLY A 240 14.07 15.08 -10.55
N SER A 241 15.35 14.78 -10.79
CA SER A 241 15.81 13.52 -11.38
C SER A 241 16.93 12.88 -10.56
N ILE A 242 16.99 11.55 -10.58
CA ILE A 242 18.04 10.76 -9.90
C ILE A 242 19.45 11.02 -10.46
N ASP A 243 19.56 11.45 -11.72
CA ASP A 243 20.82 11.72 -12.43
C ASP A 243 21.15 13.23 -12.51
N GLY A 244 20.46 14.07 -11.73
CA GLY A 244 20.62 15.52 -11.80
C GLY A 244 20.09 16.27 -10.57
N TYR A 245 19.62 17.49 -10.80
CA TYR A 245 19.03 18.34 -9.76
C TYR A 245 17.73 17.71 -9.23
N ASN A 246 17.60 17.61 -7.92
CA ASN A 246 16.45 17.06 -7.22
C ASN A 246 16.28 17.59 -5.79
N VAL A 247 15.18 17.18 -5.16
CA VAL A 247 14.79 17.60 -3.81
C VAL A 247 15.80 17.25 -2.71
N TYR A 248 16.70 16.28 -2.93
CA TYR A 248 17.68 15.86 -1.92
C TYR A 248 19.00 16.61 -2.02
N ASN A 249 19.44 16.99 -3.22
CA ASN A 249 20.69 17.74 -3.43
C ASN A 249 20.51 19.26 -3.57
N TYR A 250 19.32 19.74 -3.92
CA TYR A 250 18.97 21.17 -3.98
C TYR A 250 17.58 21.45 -3.36
N PRO A 251 17.38 21.15 -2.06
CA PRO A 251 16.08 21.25 -1.40
C PRO A 251 15.45 22.65 -1.52
N GLU A 252 16.25 23.72 -1.58
CA GLU A 252 15.75 25.09 -1.70
C GLU A 252 15.01 25.39 -3.02
N LEU A 253 15.27 24.61 -4.07
CA LEU A 253 14.58 24.74 -5.37
C LEU A 253 13.23 24.01 -5.39
N TYR A 254 13.08 23.03 -4.50
CA TYR A 254 11.88 22.25 -4.36
C TYR A 254 11.18 22.77 -3.12
N LYS A 255 10.19 23.62 -3.35
CA LYS A 255 9.38 24.26 -2.32
C LYS A 255 8.29 23.40 -1.64
N PRO A 256 8.14 22.05 -1.76
CA PRO A 256 6.86 21.50 -1.38
C PRO A 256 6.57 21.57 0.13
N PHE A 257 7.54 21.94 1.00
CA PHE A 257 7.38 22.01 2.46
C PHE A 257 8.23 23.12 3.10
N ASP A 258 7.69 24.33 3.27
CA ASP A 258 8.29 25.39 4.11
C ASP A 258 8.14 25.09 5.62
N HIS A 259 7.58 23.92 5.96
CA HIS A 259 7.23 23.44 7.29
C HIS A 259 7.60 21.95 7.43
N GLU A 260 7.70 21.44 8.66
CA GLU A 260 7.94 20.03 8.95
C GLU A 260 7.15 19.10 8.00
N ILE A 261 7.76 17.99 7.54
CA ILE A 261 7.18 17.08 6.53
C ILE A 261 5.88 16.40 7.02
N ASP A 262 5.50 16.55 8.29
CA ASP A 262 4.17 16.16 8.75
C ASP A 262 3.12 17.18 8.28
N PHE A 263 2.38 16.80 7.24
CA PHE A 263 1.23 17.55 6.72
C PHE A 263 0.16 17.86 7.79
N ARG A 264 0.18 17.17 8.93
CA ARG A 264 -0.71 17.42 10.06
C ARG A 264 -0.21 18.54 11.00
N SER A 265 0.95 19.13 10.75
CA SER A 265 1.45 20.33 11.44
C SER A 265 0.71 21.59 10.94
N ASN A 266 -0.61 21.61 11.14
CA ASN A 266 -1.50 22.72 10.81
C ASN A 266 -2.59 22.86 11.90
N GLU A 267 -3.12 24.08 12.04
CA GLU A 267 -4.06 24.43 13.12
C GLU A 267 -5.31 23.53 13.18
N LYS A 268 -5.81 23.07 12.02
CA LYS A 268 -7.01 22.21 11.95
C LYS A 268 -6.72 20.82 12.52
N CYS A 269 -5.58 20.25 12.17
CA CYS A 269 -5.14 18.96 12.68
C CYS A 269 -4.73 19.02 14.16
N GLU A 270 -4.02 20.07 14.58
CA GLU A 270 -3.60 20.28 15.98
C GLU A 270 -4.78 20.41 16.95
N LYS A 271 -5.90 20.99 16.51
CA LYS A 271 -7.12 21.13 17.31
C LYS A 271 -8.06 19.93 17.21
N CYS A 272 -7.73 18.93 16.39
CA CYS A 272 -8.59 17.78 16.16
C CYS A 272 -8.48 16.76 17.31
N TRP A 273 -9.61 16.34 17.88
CA TRP A 273 -9.64 15.35 18.95
C TRP A 273 -9.01 14.00 18.56
N ALA A 274 -9.04 13.67 17.26
CA ALA A 274 -8.52 12.42 16.74
C ALA A 274 -7.07 12.55 16.22
N GLN A 275 -6.33 13.64 16.46
CA GLN A 275 -5.00 13.87 15.87
C GLN A 275 -4.05 12.67 16.05
N ARG A 276 -4.02 12.06 17.25
CA ARG A 276 -3.17 10.90 17.57
C ARG A 276 -3.68 9.56 17.02
N LEU A 277 -4.93 9.51 16.57
CA LEU A 277 -5.59 8.31 16.03
C LEU A 277 -5.77 8.39 14.51
N CYS A 278 -5.76 9.58 13.94
CA CYS A 278 -5.92 9.86 12.51
C CYS A 278 -4.60 9.71 11.74
N GLY A 279 -4.66 9.04 10.59
CA GLY A 279 -3.53 8.83 9.68
C GLY A 279 -4.00 8.41 8.29
N GLY A 280 -3.15 7.69 7.56
CA GLY A 280 -3.48 7.14 6.23
C GLY A 280 -2.83 7.88 5.07
N CYS A 281 -3.44 7.86 3.89
CA CYS A 281 -2.85 8.36 2.66
C CYS A 281 -2.77 9.91 2.62
N THR A 282 -1.55 10.44 2.54
CA THR A 282 -1.29 11.88 2.41
C THR A 282 -1.84 12.46 1.12
N VAL A 283 -1.72 11.74 0.01
CA VAL A 283 -2.25 12.20 -1.28
C VAL A 283 -3.77 12.34 -1.22
N HIS A 284 -4.51 11.33 -0.73
CA HIS A 284 -5.97 11.43 -0.63
C HIS A 284 -6.45 12.55 0.28
N ARG A 285 -5.67 12.89 1.32
CA ARG A 285 -6.06 13.88 2.33
C ARG A 285 -5.66 15.30 1.97
N PHE A 286 -4.51 15.49 1.34
CA PHE A 286 -3.91 16.82 1.17
C PHE A 286 -3.64 17.19 -0.29
N PHE A 287 -3.76 16.27 -1.25
CA PHE A 287 -3.48 16.58 -2.65
C PHE A 287 -4.74 17.01 -3.39
N ASN A 288 -4.69 18.18 -4.03
CA ASN A 288 -5.76 18.70 -4.86
C ASN A 288 -5.49 18.40 -6.33
N HIS A 289 -6.19 17.40 -6.87
CA HIS A 289 -6.07 16.95 -8.26
C HIS A 289 -6.53 17.99 -9.31
N LYS A 290 -7.25 19.06 -8.92
CA LYS A 290 -7.66 20.10 -9.88
C LYS A 290 -6.53 21.07 -10.20
N ILE A 291 -5.64 21.29 -9.24
CA ILE A 291 -4.50 22.21 -9.36
C ILE A 291 -3.15 21.50 -9.28
N ASN A 292 -3.15 20.17 -9.10
CA ASN A 292 -1.98 19.31 -9.03
C ASN A 292 -0.98 19.70 -7.93
N GLN A 293 -1.48 20.09 -6.76
CA GLN A 293 -0.65 20.55 -5.65
C GLN A 293 -1.14 20.00 -4.31
N PHE A 294 -0.20 19.84 -3.38
CA PHE A 294 -0.54 19.62 -1.98
C PHE A 294 -1.02 20.93 -1.35
N GLU A 295 -2.07 20.83 -0.55
CA GLU A 295 -2.66 21.94 0.21
C GLU A 295 -2.19 21.89 1.66
N ALA A 296 -2.14 23.05 2.33
CA ALA A 296 -1.75 23.16 3.73
C ALA A 296 -2.79 22.57 4.70
N TYR A 297 -4.03 22.42 4.25
CA TYR A 297 -5.14 21.90 5.04
C TYR A 297 -5.72 20.65 4.37
N PRO A 298 -6.19 19.67 5.16
CA PRO A 298 -6.75 18.45 4.60
C PRO A 298 -8.17 18.67 4.05
N ASN A 299 -8.53 17.83 3.07
CA ASN A 299 -9.86 17.74 2.51
C ASN A 299 -10.91 17.52 3.61
N GLU A 300 -11.95 18.37 3.62
CA GLU A 300 -12.92 18.43 4.72
C GLU A 300 -13.83 17.20 4.78
N ASP A 301 -14.29 16.72 3.63
CA ASP A 301 -15.17 15.56 3.53
C ASP A 301 -14.44 14.29 3.99
N PHE A 302 -13.20 14.11 3.56
CA PHE A 302 -12.33 13.03 4.05
C PHE A 302 -12.11 13.11 5.55
N CYS A 303 -11.87 14.30 6.10
CA CYS A 303 -11.74 14.48 7.56
C CYS A 303 -13.02 14.07 8.28
N LYS A 304 -14.17 14.57 7.84
CA LYS A 304 -15.46 14.27 8.46
C LYS A 304 -15.75 12.76 8.49
N ILE A 305 -15.61 12.08 7.36
CA ILE A 305 -15.81 10.62 7.28
C ILE A 305 -14.78 9.89 8.14
N THR A 306 -13.51 10.29 8.12
CA THR A 306 -12.47 9.66 8.95
C THR A 306 -12.82 9.74 10.42
N LEU A 307 -13.28 10.90 10.91
CA LEU A 307 -13.66 11.06 12.32
C LEU A 307 -14.79 10.11 12.71
N LEU A 308 -15.82 9.99 11.86
CA LEU A 308 -16.92 9.06 12.09
C LEU A 308 -16.44 7.60 12.08
N CYS A 309 -15.54 7.22 11.17
CA CYS A 309 -14.94 5.88 11.16
C CYS A 309 -14.14 5.61 12.45
N ILE A 310 -13.33 6.58 12.93
CA ILE A 310 -12.58 6.46 14.18
C ILE A 310 -13.54 6.28 15.36
N GLU A 311 -14.64 7.05 15.43
CA GLU A 311 -15.68 6.89 16.45
C GLU A 311 -16.26 5.46 16.45
N GLN A 312 -16.61 4.93 15.27
CA GLN A 312 -17.12 3.56 15.16
C GLN A 312 -16.10 2.51 15.59
N ILE A 313 -14.83 2.66 15.20
CA ILE A 313 -13.75 1.76 15.64
C ILE A 313 -13.62 1.76 17.17
N LEU A 314 -13.67 2.93 17.81
CA LEU A 314 -13.61 3.05 19.27
C LEU A 314 -14.81 2.36 19.94
N LEU A 315 -16.01 2.48 19.37
CA LEU A 315 -17.20 1.77 19.85
C LEU A 315 -17.09 0.26 19.69
N ILE A 316 -16.50 -0.22 18.59
CA ILE A 316 -16.22 -1.65 18.36
C ILE A 316 -15.23 -2.17 19.40
N ILE A 317 -14.12 -1.47 19.64
CA ILE A 317 -13.13 -1.82 20.68
C ILE A 317 -13.81 -1.90 22.06
N ALA A 318 -14.63 -0.91 22.40
CA ALA A 318 -15.38 -0.91 23.66
C ALA A 318 -16.38 -2.07 23.76
N SER A 319 -17.00 -2.45 22.65
CA SER A 319 -17.94 -3.57 22.58
C SER A 319 -17.24 -4.92 22.77
N ILE A 320 -16.08 -5.12 22.11
CA ILE A 320 -15.22 -6.29 22.30
C ILE A 320 -14.78 -6.39 23.77
N ARG A 321 -14.41 -5.28 24.39
CA ARG A 321 -13.96 -5.25 25.80
C ARG A 321 -15.04 -5.69 26.79
N LYS A 322 -16.32 -5.47 26.48
CA LYS A 322 -17.48 -5.81 27.31
C LYS A 322 -17.95 -7.26 27.13
N ASP A 323 -17.62 -7.90 26.01
CA ASP A 323 -17.97 -9.30 25.74
C ASP A 323 -16.80 -10.23 26.14
N PRO A 324 -16.94 -11.10 27.16
CA PRO A 324 -15.84 -11.92 27.65
C PRO A 324 -15.24 -12.87 26.61
N GLN A 325 -16.06 -13.39 25.68
CA GLN A 325 -15.62 -14.31 24.65
C GLN A 325 -14.77 -13.58 23.59
N LEU A 326 -15.28 -12.45 23.08
CA LEU A 326 -14.54 -11.62 22.12
C LEU A 326 -13.28 -11.03 22.73
N TRP A 327 -13.31 -10.63 24.00
CA TRP A 327 -12.13 -10.13 24.70
C TRP A 327 -11.04 -11.20 24.82
N SER A 328 -11.41 -12.43 25.23
CA SER A 328 -10.45 -13.53 25.28
C SER A 328 -9.84 -13.82 23.92
N LEU A 329 -10.65 -13.80 22.86
CA LEU A 329 -10.20 -14.03 21.49
C LEU A 329 -9.24 -12.92 21.01
N LEU A 330 -9.54 -11.66 21.30
CA LEU A 330 -8.67 -10.53 20.96
C LEU A 330 -7.30 -10.66 21.63
N ILE A 331 -7.26 -10.98 22.93
CA ILE A 331 -6.01 -11.18 23.67
C ILE A 331 -5.18 -12.32 23.09
N GLN A 332 -5.82 -13.43 22.69
CA GLN A 332 -5.12 -14.53 22.02
C GLN A 332 -4.50 -14.09 20.69
N LYS A 333 -5.22 -13.30 19.89
CA LYS A 333 -4.71 -12.76 18.61
C LYS A 333 -3.58 -11.76 18.79
N MET A 334 -3.56 -11.00 19.88
CA MET A 334 -2.49 -10.02 20.15
C MET A 334 -1.19 -10.68 20.64
N ASN A 335 -1.27 -11.91 21.17
CA ASN A 335 -0.11 -12.64 21.68
C ASN A 335 0.55 -13.57 20.65
N ASN A 336 -0.12 -13.82 19.53
CA ASN A 336 0.39 -14.59 18.39
C ASN A 336 0.87 -13.64 17.30
#